data_AF-A0A927UNY4-F1
#
_entry.id   AF-A0A927UNY4-F1
#
_cell.length_a   1.000
_cell.length_b   1.000
_cell.length_c   1.000
_cell.angle_alpha   90.00
_cell.angle_beta   90.00
_cell.angle_gamma   90.00
#
_symmetry.space_group_name_H-M   'P 1'
#
loop_
_entity.id
_entity.type
_entity.pdbx_description
1 polymer ?
#
loop_
_entity_poly.entity_id
_entity_poly.type
_entity_poly.pdbx_seq_one_letter_code
_entity_poly.pdbx_strand_id
1 'polypeptide(L)'
;MYDDSYDKSYVEPKRKSRLVAGLLGIFFGAIGVHNFYLGNKTMGLAQIIVTIGTFGVGSLWGIIEGILILCGRVKTDSDGIPLK
;
A
#
# COMPACT_ATOMS: atom_id res chain seq x y z
N MET A 1 -22.24 30.89 22.54
CA MET A 1 -21.49 29.72 23.04
C MET A 1 -21.78 28.60 22.07
N TYR A 2 -20.99 28.50 20.99
CA TYR A 2 -21.14 27.42 20.02
C TYR A 2 -20.58 26.16 20.70
N ASP A 3 -21.41 25.13 20.78
CA ASP A 3 -21.04 23.84 21.33
C ASP A 3 -19.99 23.19 20.42
N ASP A 4 -18.88 22.74 21.02
CA ASP A 4 -17.72 22.08 20.35
C ASP A 4 -18.12 20.71 19.74
N SER A 5 -19.39 20.34 19.82
CA SER A 5 -20.01 19.16 19.21
C SER A 5 -20.52 19.41 17.78
N TYR A 6 -19.97 20.38 17.03
CA TYR A 6 -20.12 20.35 15.58
C TYR A 6 -19.25 19.20 15.06
N ASP A 7 -19.89 18.04 15.14
CA ASP A 7 -19.39 16.71 14.86
C ASP A 7 -18.33 16.72 13.78
N LYS A 8 -17.15 16.22 14.17
CA LYS A 8 -16.06 15.89 13.28
C LYS A 8 -16.43 14.65 12.45
N SER A 9 -17.58 14.70 11.78
CA SER A 9 -17.95 13.84 10.65
C SER A 9 -17.22 14.25 9.37
N TYR A 10 -16.03 14.86 9.51
CA TYR A 10 -14.96 14.56 8.59
C TYR A 10 -14.74 13.05 8.70
N VAL A 11 -15.25 12.31 7.72
CA VAL A 11 -14.95 10.89 7.54
C VAL A 11 -13.42 10.81 7.53
N GLU A 12 -12.79 10.55 8.68
CA GLU A 12 -11.34 10.40 8.77
C GLU A 12 -11.03 9.28 7.79
N PRO A 13 -10.30 9.58 6.71
CA PRO A 13 -10.08 8.61 5.67
C PRO A 13 -9.43 7.39 6.31
N LYS A 14 -10.05 6.23 6.10
CA LYS A 14 -9.70 4.99 6.80
C LYS A 14 -8.23 4.66 6.56
N ARG A 15 -7.38 4.97 7.54
CA ARG A 15 -5.93 4.76 7.44
C ARG A 15 -5.64 3.28 7.28
N LYS A 16 -4.94 2.92 6.20
CA LYS A 16 -4.56 1.53 5.92
C LYS A 16 -3.33 1.15 6.75
N SER A 17 -3.19 -0.12 7.11
CA SER A 17 -2.10 -0.58 7.97
C SER A 17 -0.82 -0.81 7.18
N ARG A 18 0.30 -0.20 7.63
CA ARG A 18 1.64 -0.43 7.05
C ARG A 18 2.08 -1.88 7.18
N LEU A 19 1.82 -2.48 8.35
CA LEU A 19 2.17 -3.87 8.63
C LEU A 19 1.47 -4.81 7.65
N VAL A 20 0.18 -4.63 7.42
CA VAL A 20 -0.58 -5.45 6.47
C VAL A 20 -0.03 -5.28 5.05
N ALA A 21 0.20 -4.04 4.61
CA ALA A 21 0.77 -3.74 3.30
C ALA A 21 2.17 -4.36 3.11
N GLY A 22 3.03 -4.28 4.13
CA GLY A 22 4.38 -4.83 4.08
C GLY A 22 4.40 -6.37 4.10
N LEU A 23 3.57 -7.00 4.93
CA LEU A 23 3.42 -8.46 4.95
C LEU A 23 2.85 -8.97 3.62
N LEU A 24 1.86 -8.29 3.04
CA LEU A 24 1.37 -8.58 1.70
C LEU A 24 2.48 -8.48 0.64
N GLY A 25 3.37 -7.51 0.75
CA GLY A 25 4.51 -7.37 -0.15
C GLY A 25 5.53 -8.51 -0.02
N ILE A 26 5.75 -9.03 1.19
CA ILE A 26 6.67 -10.16 1.42
C ILE A 26 6.08 -11.48 0.92
N PHE A 27 4.82 -11.79 1.27
CA PHE A 27 4.20 -13.07 0.92
C PHE A 27 3.63 -13.10 -0.51
N PHE A 28 3.14 -11.97 -1.02
CA PHE A 28 2.47 -11.85 -2.31
C PHE A 28 3.14 -10.83 -3.25
N GLY A 29 4.41 -10.48 -3.01
CA GLY A 29 5.15 -9.50 -3.79
C GLY A 29 5.26 -9.81 -5.28
N ALA A 30 5.28 -11.09 -5.65
CA ALA A 30 5.27 -11.53 -7.05
C ALA A 30 4.02 -11.08 -7.82
N ILE A 31 2.88 -10.97 -7.12
CA ILE A 31 1.58 -10.61 -7.69
C ILE A 31 1.28 -9.11 -7.50
N GLY A 32 1.98 -8.43 -6.57
CA GLY A 32 1.82 -7.00 -6.34
C GLY A 32 0.57 -6.61 -5.54
N VAL A 33 0.03 -7.52 -4.72
CA VAL A 33 -1.22 -7.31 -3.96
C VAL A 33 -1.11 -6.14 -2.97
N HIS A 34 0.09 -5.86 -2.44
CA HIS A 34 0.34 -4.71 -1.57
C HIS A 34 0.09 -3.37 -2.26
N ASN A 35 0.39 -3.26 -3.56
CA ASN A 35 0.12 -2.05 -4.36
C ASN A 35 -1.38 -1.85 -4.56
N PHE A 36 -2.16 -2.92 -4.76
CA PHE A 36 -3.63 -2.84 -4.78
C PHE A 36 -4.20 -2.44 -3.41
N TYR A 37 -3.63 -2.95 -2.31
CA TYR A 37 -4.03 -2.58 -0.96
C TYR A 37 -3.79 -1.09 -0.68
N LEU A 38 -2.66 -0.55 -1.14
CA LEU A 38 -2.32 0.87 -1.05
C LEU A 38 -3.09 1.77 -2.04
N GLY A 39 -3.94 1.21 -2.90
CA GLY A 39 -4.68 1.97 -3.92
C GLY A 39 -3.90 2.24 -5.21
N ASN A 40 -2.62 1.88 -5.26
CA ASN A 40 -1.73 2.02 -6.42
C ASN A 40 -1.99 0.92 -7.47
N LYS A 41 -3.18 0.91 -8.06
CA LYS A 41 -3.59 -0.12 -9.04
C LYS A 41 -2.68 -0.17 -10.27
N THR A 42 -2.18 0.98 -10.72
CA THR A 42 -1.30 1.10 -11.88
C THR A 42 0.06 0.45 -11.63
N MET A 43 0.62 0.61 -10.42
CA MET A 43 1.87 -0.06 -10.04
C MET A 43 1.67 -1.57 -9.85
N GLY A 44 0.57 -1.98 -9.21
CA GLY A 44 0.25 -3.41 -9.05
C GLY A 44 0.07 -4.12 -10.40
N LEU A 45 -0.58 -3.47 -11.36
CA LEU A 45 -0.72 -4.00 -12.72
C LEU A 45 0.61 -4.07 -13.47
N ALA A 46 1.45 -3.02 -13.38
CA ALA A 46 2.78 -3.02 -13.97
C ALA A 46 3.63 -4.16 -13.42
N GLN A 47 3.54 -4.43 -12.11
CA GLN A 47 4.25 -5.51 -11.45
C GLN A 47 3.83 -6.89 -11.96
N ILE A 48 2.54 -7.13 -12.18
CA ILE A 48 2.05 -8.38 -12.79
C ILE A 48 2.61 -8.56 -14.21
N ILE A 49 2.56 -7.50 -15.04
CA ILE A 49 3.08 -7.53 -16.41
C ILE A 49 4.58 -7.83 -16.41
N VAL A 50 5.34 -7.19 -15.50
CA VAL A 50 6.78 -7.42 -15.34
C VAL A 50 7.05 -8.84 -14.84
N THR A 51 6.34 -9.32 -13.81
CA THR A 51 6.51 -10.69 -13.29
C THR A 51 6.25 -11.72 -14.38
N ILE A 52 5.21 -11.55 -15.19
CA ILE A 52 4.91 -12.46 -16.32
C ILE A 52 5.97 -12.33 -17.43
N GLY A 53 6.33 -11.11 -17.82
CA GLY A 53 7.30 -10.85 -18.89
C GLY A 53 8.74 -11.24 -18.54
N THR A 54 9.07 -11.31 -17.24
CA THR A 54 10.41 -11.67 -16.74
C THR A 54 10.47 -13.08 -16.15
N PHE A 55 9.42 -13.90 -16.31
CA PHE A 55 9.34 -15.25 -15.73
C PHE A 55 9.59 -15.29 -14.21
N GLY A 56 9.06 -14.32 -13.47
CA GLY A 56 9.09 -14.31 -12.01
C GLY A 56 10.15 -13.41 -11.37
N VAL A 57 11.00 -12.73 -12.13
CA VAL A 57 11.99 -11.78 -11.56
C VAL A 57 11.31 -10.59 -10.88
N GLY A 58 10.10 -10.22 -11.32
CA GLY A 58 9.25 -9.22 -10.64
C GLY A 58 8.91 -9.54 -9.18
N SER A 59 9.14 -10.77 -8.71
CA SER A 59 8.97 -11.15 -7.30
C SER A 59 9.98 -10.47 -6.37
N LEU A 60 11.21 -10.28 -6.84
CA LEU A 60 12.26 -9.58 -6.07
C LEU A 60 11.88 -8.11 -5.84
N TRP A 61 11.27 -7.48 -6.85
CA TRP A 61 10.75 -6.12 -6.74
C TRP A 61 9.72 -6.02 -5.61
N GLY A 62 8.77 -6.96 -5.54
CA GLY A 62 7.72 -6.96 -4.52
C GLY A 62 8.23 -7.18 -3.10
N ILE A 63 9.25 -8.03 -2.93
CA ILE A 63 9.92 -8.23 -1.63
C ILE A 63 10.61 -6.94 -1.18
N ILE A 64 11.34 -6.26 -2.09
CA ILE A 64 12.01 -4.99 -1.79
C ILE A 64 10.98 -3.94 -1.36
N GLU A 65 9.88 -3.79 -2.09
CA GLU A 65 8.80 -2.86 -1.72
C GLU A 65 8.14 -3.23 -0.38
N GLY A 66 7.88 -4.51 -0.13
CA GLY A 66 7.34 -4.98 1.15
C GLY A 66 8.23 -4.57 2.33
N ILE A 67 9.54 -4.74 2.22
CA ILE A 67 10.51 -4.31 3.24
C ILE A 67 10.52 -2.79 3.38
N LEU A 68 10.49 -2.03 2.28
CA LEU A 68 10.46 -0.56 2.31
C LEU A 68 9.20 0.00 3.00
N ILE A 69 8.06 -0.67 2.83
CA ILE A 69 6.81 -0.34 3.52
C ILE A 69 6.94 -0.63 5.02
N LEU A 70 7.52 -1.77 5.41
CA LEU A 70 7.75 -2.11 6.83
C LEU A 70 8.75 -1.17 7.50
N CYS A 71 9.79 -0.75 6.79
CA CYS A 71 10.76 0.25 7.27
C CYS A 71 10.16 1.66 7.37
N GLY A 72 8.89 1.86 7.01
CA GLY A 72 8.22 3.16 7.08
C GLY A 72 8.75 4.18 6.06
N ARG A 73 9.42 3.71 5.01
CA ARG A 73 9.85 4.57 3.90
C ARG A 73 8.65 4.96 3.03
N VAL A 74 7.66 4.08 2.94
CA VAL A 74 6.33 4.37 2.38
C VAL A 74 5.40 4.83 3.51
N LYS A 75 5.07 6.12 3.51
CA LYS A 75 4.31 6.75 4.60
C LYS A 75 2.85 7.00 4.25
N THR A 76 2.53 7.04 2.96
CA THR A 76 1.25 7.48 2.39
C THR A 76 0.76 6.49 1.35
N ASP A 77 -0.55 6.32 1.25
CA ASP A 77 -1.20 5.54 0.19
C ASP A 77 -1.50 6.40 -1.06
N SER A 78 -2.14 5.79 -2.07
CA SER A 78 -2.51 6.46 -3.33
C SER A 78 -3.46 7.65 -3.16
N ASP A 79 -4.24 7.67 -2.08
CA ASP A 79 -5.22 8.70 -1.76
C ASP A 79 -4.57 9.81 -0.89
N GLY A 80 -3.24 9.76 -0.69
CA GLY A 80 -2.50 10.71 0.13
C GLY A 80 -2.68 10.49 1.63
N ILE A 81 -3.25 9.35 2.03
CA ILE A 81 -3.59 9.08 3.43
C ILE A 81 -2.40 8.44 4.14
N PRO A 82 -1.95 8.98 5.28
CA PRO A 82 -0.84 8.41 6.01
C PRO A 82 -1.22 7.04 6.55
N LEU A 83 -0.38 6.06 6.26
CA LEU A 83 -0.56 4.70 6.74
C LEU A 83 -0.39 4.64 8.28
N LYS A 84 -1.11 3.73 8.94
CA LYS A 84 -1.03 3.51 10.39
C LYS A 84 0.04 2.47 10.73
#